data_AF-A0AAP9LWP9-F1
#
_entry.id   AF-A0AAP9LWP9-F1
#
_cell.length_a   1.000
_cell.length_b   1.000
_cell.length_c   1.000
_cell.angle_alpha   90.00
_cell.angle_beta   90.00
_cell.angle_gamma   90.00
#
_symmetry.space_group_name_H-M   'P 1'
#
loop_
_entity.id
_entity.type
_entity.pdbx_description
1 polymer ?
#
loop_
_entity_poly.entity_id
_entity_poly.type
_entity_poly.pdbx_seq_one_letter_code
_entity_poly.pdbx_strand_id
1 'polypeptide(L)' 'MDGLKVKYNVYKVSDNSIVDECFVLRPDRDPAAKAALLAYADATDNVALADDIRRWMDTIN' A
#
# COMPACT_ATOMS: atom_id res chain seq x y z
N MET A 1 5.05 2.48 -23.55
CA MET A 1 4.62 3.39 -22.49
C MET A 1 4.06 2.56 -21.35
N ASP A 2 4.85 2.40 -20.28
CA ASP A 2 4.56 1.52 -19.14
C ASP A 2 4.37 2.36 -17.87
N GLY A 3 3.25 3.11 -17.82
CA GLY A 3 2.83 3.91 -16.66
C GLY A 3 1.84 3.18 -15.73
N LEU A 4 1.07 3.95 -14.96
CA LEU A 4 -0.07 3.46 -14.15
C LEU A 4 -1.14 2.83 -15.06
N LYS A 5 -1.07 1.51 -15.23
CA LYS A 5 -2.17 0.72 -15.80
C LYS A 5 -2.97 0.12 -14.66
N VAL A 6 -4.29 0.08 -14.79
CA VAL A 6 -5.15 -0.65 -13.87
C VAL A 6 -4.81 -2.14 -13.99
N LYS A 7 -4.08 -2.67 -13.02
CA LYS A 7 -3.68 -4.08 -12.95
C LYS A 7 -4.58 -4.90 -12.02
N TYR A 8 -5.31 -4.23 -11.15
CA TYR A 8 -6.16 -4.83 -10.13
C TYR A 8 -7.51 -4.12 -10.12
N ASN A 9 -8.59 -4.89 -9.97
CA ASN A 9 -9.85 -4.34 -9.50
C ASN A 9 -9.78 -4.27 -7.97
N VAL A 10 -10.00 -3.08 -7.41
CA VAL A 10 -10.01 -2.85 -5.97
C VAL A 10 -11.46 -2.64 -5.54
N TYR A 11 -11.86 -3.30 -4.46
CA TYR A 11 -13.21 -3.25 -3.92
C TYR A 11 -13.16 -2.88 -2.44
N LYS A 12 -14.10 -2.05 -2.00
CA LYS A 12 -14.27 -1.79 -0.56
C LYS A 12 -14.78 -3.04 0.14
N VAL A 13 -14.16 -3.40 1.25
CA VAL A 13 -14.56 -4.58 2.02
C VAL A 13 -15.98 -4.43 2.60
N SER A 14 -16.41 -3.21 2.92
CA SER A 14 -17.70 -2.94 3.56
C SER A 14 -18.92 -3.21 2.69
N ASP A 15 -18.84 -2.87 1.39
CA ASP A 15 -20.01 -2.83 0.49
C ASP A 15 -19.73 -3.38 -0.91
N ASN A 16 -18.51 -3.86 -1.17
CA ASN A 16 -18.07 -4.38 -2.46
C ASN A 16 -18.14 -3.39 -3.63
N SER A 17 -18.25 -2.08 -3.36
CA SER A 17 -18.16 -1.04 -4.39
C SER A 17 -16.74 -0.95 -4.95
N ILE A 18 -16.63 -0.65 -6.25
CA ILE A 18 -15.35 -0.48 -6.94
C ILE A 18 -14.67 0.80 -6.44
N VAL A 19 -13.35 0.71 -6.25
CA VAL A 19 -12.47 1.85 -6.02
C VAL A 19 -11.66 2.10 -7.28
N ASP A 20 -11.86 3.26 -7.90
CA ASP A 20 -11.08 3.77 -9.02
C ASP A 20 -9.97 4.73 -8.54
N GLU A 21 -9.17 5.23 -9.50
CA GLU A 21 -8.08 6.20 -9.28
C GLU A 21 -7.07 5.85 -8.17
N CYS A 22 -6.89 4.55 -7.91
CA CYS A 22 -5.98 4.06 -6.88
C CYS A 22 -4.83 3.23 -7.47
N PHE A 23 -3.72 3.18 -6.74
CA PHE A 23 -2.56 2.37 -7.06
C PHE A 23 -2.28 1.37 -5.94
N VAL A 24 -2.05 0.10 -6.31
CA VAL A 24 -1.81 -0.97 -5.35
C VAL A 24 -0.31 -1.23 -5.23
N LEU A 25 0.22 -1.08 -4.02
CA LEU A 25 1.58 -1.44 -3.65
C LEU A 25 1.66 -2.92 -3.25
N ARG A 26 2.64 -3.65 -3.79
CA ARG A 26 2.90 -5.07 -3.47
C ARG A 26 4.26 -5.26 -2.82
N PRO A 27 4.40 -4.90 -1.53
CA PRO A 27 5.70 -4.90 -0.86
C PRO A 27 6.31 -6.31 -0.73
N ASP A 28 5.53 -7.39 -0.82
CA ASP A 28 6.03 -8.77 -0.86
C ASP A 28 6.85 -9.10 -2.11
N ARG A 29 6.69 -8.34 -3.20
CA ARG A 29 7.29 -8.62 -4.51
C ARG A 29 8.00 -7.43 -5.15
N ASP A 30 7.84 -6.24 -4.57
CA ASP A 30 8.35 -5.00 -5.12
C ASP A 30 9.10 -4.20 -4.03
N PRO A 31 10.44 -4.12 -4.10
CA PRO A 31 11.23 -3.32 -3.17
C PRO A 31 10.85 -1.83 -3.16
N ALA A 32 10.40 -1.26 -4.29
CA ALA A 32 9.97 0.13 -4.34
C ALA A 32 8.67 0.34 -3.55
N ALA A 33 7.77 -0.65 -3.56
CA ALA A 33 6.58 -0.63 -2.74
C ALA A 33 6.89 -0.66 -1.23
N LYS A 34 7.91 -1.42 -0.81
CA LYS A 34 8.40 -1.40 0.59
C LYS A 34 8.89 0.00 0.97
N ALA A 35 9.75 0.60 0.14
CA ALA A 35 10.30 1.93 0.40
C ALA A 35 9.20 3.00 0.49
N ALA A 36 8.20 2.95 -0.40
CA ALA A 36 7.07 3.87 -0.37
C ALA A 36 6.23 3.75 0.91
N LEU A 37 5.98 2.53 1.38
CA LEU A 37 5.25 2.30 2.64
C LEU A 37 6.01 2.78 3.87
N LEU A 38 7.33 2.55 3.94
CA LEU A 38 8.16 3.07 5.04
C LEU A 38 8.17 4.60 5.05
N ALA A 39 8.34 5.24 3.89
CA ALA A 39 8.26 6.70 3.77
C ALA A 39 6.89 7.24 4.20
N TYR A 40 5.80 6.53 3.88
CA TYR A 40 4.47 6.89 4.37
C TYR A 40 4.36 6.79 5.89
N ALA A 41 4.89 5.71 6.49
CA ALA A 41 4.89 5.53 7.94
C ALA A 41 5.69 6.62 8.68
N ASP A 42 6.73 7.15 8.05
CA ASP A 42 7.52 8.26 8.61
C ASP A 42 6.83 9.64 8.45
N ALA A 43 5.97 9.79 7.45
CA ALA A 43 5.31 11.07 7.14
C ALA A 43 3.91 11.23 7.76
N THR A 44 3.26 10.14 8.17
CA THR A 44 1.88 10.18 8.70
C THR A 44 1.85 10.56 10.18
N ASP A 45 0.88 11.40 10.57
CA ASP A 45 0.63 11.73 11.97
C ASP A 45 -0.14 10.62 12.71
N ASN A 46 -0.69 9.64 11.98
CA ASN A 46 -1.37 8.50 12.57
C ASN A 46 -0.35 7.46 13.07
N VAL A 47 0.06 7.61 14.33
CA VAL A 47 1.06 6.75 14.98
C VAL A 47 0.70 5.27 14.92
N ALA A 48 -0.57 4.92 15.13
CA ALA A 48 -1.01 3.52 15.08
C ALA A 48 -0.81 2.91 13.68
N LEU A 49 -1.17 3.66 12.63
CA LEU A 49 -0.96 3.24 11.25
C LEU A 49 0.52 3.13 10.90
N ALA A 50 1.34 4.08 11.35
CA ALA A 50 2.79 4.03 11.15
C ALA A 50 3.40 2.76 11.77
N ASP A 51 3.01 2.42 13.00
CA ASP A 51 3.47 1.22 13.70
C ASP A 51 2.96 -0.06 13.05
N ASP A 52 1.72 -0.08 12.57
CA ASP A 52 1.18 -1.21 11.81
C ASP A 52 1.96 -1.46 10.51
N ILE A 53 2.29 -0.39 9.78
CA ILE A 53 3.09 -0.50 8.55
C ILE A 53 4.48 -1.05 8.87
N ARG A 54 5.17 -0.50 9.87
CA ARG A 54 6.52 -0.96 10.25
C ARG A 54 6.52 -2.43 10.65
N ARG A 55 5.58 -2.82 11.53
CA ARG A 55 5.42 -4.23 11.94
C ARG A 55 5.13 -5.13 10.75
N TRP A 56 4.27 -4.70 9.83
CA TRP A 56 3.99 -5.49 8.63
C TRP A 56 5.23 -5.64 7.74
N MET A 57 6.01 -4.57 7.53
CA MET A 57 7.26 -4.63 6.74
C MET A 57 8.28 -5.62 7.32
N ASP A 58 8.38 -5.70 8.65
CA ASP A 58 9.24 -6.67 9.33
C ASP A 58 8.81 -8.13 9.09
N THR A 59 7.51 -8.39 8.90
CA THR A 59 6.99 -9.75 8.64
C THR A 59 7.17 -10.24 7.20
N ILE A 60 7.43 -9.33 6.26
CA ILE A 60 7.58 -9.64 4.83
C ILE A 60 9.00 -9.34 4.32
N ASN A 61 9.94 -9.10 5.23
CA ASN A 61 11.36 -8.91 4.94
C ASN A 61 12.12 -10.23 4.92
#